data_AF-A0A172QWE4-F1
#
_entry.id   AF-A0A172QWE4-F1
#
_cell.length_a   1.000
_cell.length_b   1.000
_cell.length_c   1.000
_cell.angle_alpha   90.00
_cell.angle_beta   90.00
_cell.angle_gamma   90.00
#
_symmetry.space_group_name_H-M   'P 1'
#
loop_
_entity.id
_entity.type
_entity.pdbx_description
1 polymer ?
#
loop_
_entity_poly.entity_id
_entity_poly.type
_entity_poly.pdbx_seq_one_letter_code
_entity_poly.pdbx_strand_id
1 'polypeptide(L)' 'MKEDLQRRAVVKAIIVFLSGVLIGMYIGIMHSNAVVTVGFIIAGLVAATVVYVVNRPRNINREHPRLD' A
#
# COMPACT_ATOMS: atom_id res chain seq x y z
N MET A 1 -8.39 16.96 -9.70
CA MET A 1 -9.27 16.43 -8.62
C MET A 1 -9.28 14.90 -8.52
N LYS A 2 -9.60 14.12 -9.57
CA LYS A 2 -9.52 12.64 -9.51
C LYS A 2 -8.06 12.14 -9.42
N GLU A 3 -7.13 12.78 -10.13
CA GLU A 3 -5.70 12.48 -10.08
C GLU A 3 -5.07 12.78 -8.71
N ASP A 4 -5.46 13.87 -8.05
CA ASP A 4 -4.96 14.23 -6.71
C ASP A 4 -5.36 13.18 -5.66
N LEU A 5 -6.57 12.62 -5.79
CA LEU A 5 -7.07 11.59 -4.89
C LEU A 5 -6.33 10.26 -5.11
N GLN A 6 -6.08 9.89 -6.37
CA GLN A 6 -5.29 8.72 -6.71
C GLN A 6 -3.83 8.88 -6.26
N ARG A 7 -3.24 10.07 -6.43
CA ARG A 7 -1.88 10.40 -5.98
C ARG A 7 -1.76 10.28 -4.47
N ARG A 8 -2.75 10.76 -3.70
CA ARG A 8 -2.80 10.60 -2.24
C ARG A 8 -2.90 9.13 -1.81
N ALA A 9 -3.70 8.31 -2.51
CA ALA A 9 -3.81 6.88 -2.24
C ALA A 9 -2.49 6.14 -2.49
N VAL A 10 -1.80 6.45 -3.59
CA VAL A 10 -0.47 5.91 -3.92
C VAL A 10 0.56 6.31 -2.87
N VAL A 11 0.60 7.60 -2.48
CA VAL A 11 1.54 8.08 -1.45
C VAL A 11 1.30 7.37 -0.11
N LYS A 12 0.05 7.17 0.31
CA LYS A 12 -0.26 6.41 1.53
C LYS A 12 0.23 4.97 1.44
N ALA A 13 0.03 4.30 0.31
CA ALA A 13 0.50 2.94 0.10
C ALA A 13 2.04 2.85 0.15
N ILE A 14 2.74 3.82 -0.44
CA ILE A 14 4.22 3.89 -0.41
C ILE A 14 4.73 4.09 1.02
N ILE A 15 4.09 4.95 1.82
CA ILE A 15 4.48 5.17 3.23
C ILE A 15 4.31 3.88 4.05
N VAL A 16 3.22 3.15 3.84
CA VAL A 16 2.99 1.86 4.51
C VAL A 16 4.00 0.81 4.06
N PHE A 17 4.33 0.77 2.77
CA PHE A 17 5.37 -0.13 2.26
C PHE A 17 6.75 0.17 2.89
N LEU A 18 7.18 1.43 2.85
CA LEU A 18 8.48 1.85 3.38
C LEU A 18 8.60 1.60 4.88
N SER A 19 7.55 1.86 5.65
CA SER A 19 7.55 1.54 7.09
C SER A 19 7.70 0.03 7.34
N GLY A 20 7.00 -0.82 6.58
CA GLY A 20 7.18 -2.27 6.65
C GLY A 20 8.61 -2.73 6.33
N VAL A 21 9.23 -2.17 5.28
CA VAL A 21 10.61 -2.47 4.90
C VAL A 21 11.60 -2.03 5.98
N LEU A 22 11.43 -0.83 6.54
CA LEU A 22 12.32 -0.30 7.58
C LEU A 22 12.24 -1.13 8.87
N ILE A 23 11.03 -1.51 9.30
CA ILE A 23 10.82 -2.39 10.46
C ILE A 23 11.46 -3.77 10.19
N GLY A 24 11.23 -4.32 9.00
CA GLY A 24 11.82 -5.59 8.58
C GLY A 24 13.34 -5.58 8.57
N MET A 25 13.97 -4.53 8.04
CA MET A 25 15.42 -4.36 8.07
C MET A 25 15.95 -4.23 9.49
N TYR A 26 15.31 -3.43 10.34
CA TYR A 26 15.73 -3.26 11.73
C TYR A 26 15.75 -4.60 12.48
N ILE A 27 14.66 -5.38 12.38
CA ILE A 27 14.56 -6.69 13.03
C ILE A 27 15.55 -7.68 12.40
N GLY A 28 15.67 -7.69 11.07
CA GLY A 28 16.57 -8.58 10.35
C GLY A 28 18.05 -8.36 10.67
N ILE A 29 18.48 -7.10 10.82
CA ILE A 29 19.83 -6.75 11.30
C ILE A 29 20.01 -7.20 12.74
N MET A 30 19.03 -6.93 13.62
CA MET A 30 19.09 -7.31 15.03
C MET A 30 19.21 -8.83 15.25
N HIS A 31 18.54 -9.63 14.41
CA HIS A 31 18.54 -11.09 14.52
C HIS A 31 19.54 -11.77 13.57
N SER A 32 20.33 -11.01 12.79
CA SER A 32 21.17 -11.52 11.69
C SER A 32 20.44 -12.53 10.79
N ASN A 33 19.14 -12.30 10.57
CA ASN A 33 18.28 -13.25 9.86
C ASN A 33 17.64 -12.58 8.65
N ALA A 34 18.19 -12.88 7.47
CA ALA A 34 17.70 -12.36 6.20
C ALA A 34 16.27 -12.84 5.86
N VAL A 35 15.84 -14.00 6.37
CA VAL A 35 14.49 -14.54 6.13
C VAL A 35 13.44 -13.63 6.77
N VAL A 36 13.75 -13.04 7.93
CA VAL A 36 12.84 -12.10 8.60
C VAL A 36 12.68 -10.83 7.75
N THR A 37 13.78 -10.28 7.23
CA THR A 37 13.73 -9.12 6.34
C THR A 37 12.85 -9.39 5.11
N VAL A 38 13.02 -10.56 4.47
CA VAL A 38 12.23 -10.96 3.30
C VAL A 38 10.75 -11.12 3.66
N GLY A 39 10.43 -11.72 4.81
CA GLY A 39 9.04 -11.85 5.29
C GLY A 39 8.36 -10.50 5.49
N PHE A 40 9.07 -9.53 6.07
CA PHE A 40 8.55 -8.17 6.25
C PHE A 40 8.40 -7.38 4.95
N ILE A 41 9.28 -7.59 3.96
CA ILE A 41 9.12 -6.99 2.62
C ILE A 41 7.82 -7.49 1.97
N ILE A 42 7.56 -8.80 2.03
CA ILE A 42 6.33 -9.40 1.48
C ILE A 42 5.10 -8.89 2.25
N ALA A 43 5.14 -8.89 3.58
CA ALA A 43 4.04 -8.38 4.40
C ALA A 43 3.76 -6.89 4.16
N GLY A 44 4.80 -6.09 4.03
CA GLY A 44 4.71 -4.66 3.69
C GLY A 44 4.08 -4.44 2.32
N LEU A 45 4.41 -5.28 1.33
CA LEU A 45 3.81 -5.22 0.00
C LEU A 45 2.31 -5.53 0.05
N VAL A 46 1.91 -6.59 0.76
CA VAL A 46 0.50 -6.96 0.95
C VAL A 46 -0.28 -5.84 1.63
N ALA A 47 0.26 -5.27 2.72
CA ALA A 47 -0.36 -4.15 3.43
C ALA A 47 -0.50 -2.91 2.54
N ALA A 48 0.53 -2.59 1.75
CA ALA A 48 0.50 -1.48 0.80
C ALA A 48 -0.56 -1.69 -0.29
N THR A 49 -0.69 -2.90 -0.83
CA THR A 49 -1.74 -3.24 -1.80
C THR A 49 -3.13 -3.07 -1.18
N VAL A 50 -3.35 -3.53 0.06
CA VAL A 50 -4.62 -3.36 0.77
C VAL A 50 -4.93 -1.87 0.97
N VAL A 51 -3.97 -1.09 1.45
CA VAL A 51 -4.12 0.37 1.66
C VAL A 51 -4.43 1.08 0.35
N TYR A 52 -3.77 0.68 -0.74
CA TYR A 52 -4.05 1.22 -2.07
C TYR A 52 -5.47 0.90 -2.52
N VAL A 53 -5.92 -0.36 -2.41
CA VAL A 53 -7.26 -0.79 -2.83
C VAL A 53 -8.35 -0.11 -2.00
N VAL A 54 -8.16 0.02 -0.68
CA VAL A 54 -9.12 0.66 0.22
C VAL A 54 -9.20 2.17 -0.01
N ASN A 55 -8.07 2.83 -0.24
CA ASN A 55 -8.03 4.29 -0.46
C ASN A 55 -8.23 4.69 -1.93
N ARG A 56 -8.21 3.74 -2.87
CA ARG A 56 -8.52 4.03 -4.27
C ARG A 56 -9.99 4.45 -4.35
N PRO A 57 -10.33 5.61 -4.92
CA PRO A 57 -11.72 5.99 -5.11
C PRO A 57 -12.42 4.94 -5.97
N ARG A 58 -13.33 4.18 -5.34
CA ARG A 58 -14.19 3.16 -5.98
C ARG A 58 -15.20 3.77 -6.98
N ASN A 59 -15.16 5.09 -7.22
CA ASN A 59 -16.18 5.86 -7.91
C ASN A 59 -15.74 6.39 -9.30
N ILE A 60 -15.21 5.51 -10.14
CA ILE A 60 -15.01 5.80 -11.57
C ILE A 60 -15.83 4.86 -12.48
N ASN A 61 -16.45 3.80 -11.94
CA ASN A 61 -17.29 2.85 -12.69
C ASN A 61 -18.76 2.84 -12.24
N ARG A 62 -19.24 3.88 -11.55
CA ARG A 62 -20.68 4.15 -11.40
C ARG A 62 -21.04 5.36 -12.24
N GLU A 63 -20.78 5.27 -13.54
CA GLU A 63 -21.65 5.99 -14.47
C GLU A 63 -23.03 5.36 -14.33
N HIS A 64 -23.92 6.16 -13.74
CA HIS A 64 -25.34 6.11 -14.00
C HIS A 64 -25.63 5.56 -15.40
N PRO A 65 -26.44 4.49 -15.57
CA PRO A 65 -27.42 4.57 -16.63
C PRO A 65 -28.33 5.73 -16.21
N ARG A 66 -28.16 6.88 -16.86
CA ARG A 66 -29.27 7.82 -17.02
C ARG A 66 -30.35 7.01 -17.72
N LEU A 67 -31.37 6.63 -16.98
CA LEU A 67 -32.65 6.25 -17.54
C LEU A 67 -33.44 7.56 -17.58
N ASP A 68 -33.41 8.14 -18.77
CA ASP A 68 -34.41 8.95 -19.47
C ASP A 68 -35.73 9.21 -18.71
#